data_AF-A0A0Q9WL59-F1
#
_entry.id   AF-A0A0Q9WL59-F1
#
_cell.length_a   1.000
_cell.length_b   1.000
_cell.length_c   1.000
_cell.angle_alpha   90.00
_cell.angle_beta   90.00
_cell.angle_gamma   90.00
#
_symmetry.space_group_name_H-M   'P 1'
#
loop_
_entity.id
_entity.type
_entity.pdbx_description
1 polymer ?
#
loop_
_entity_poly.entity_id
_entity_poly.type
_entity_poly.pdbx_seq_one_letter_code
_entity_poly.pdbx_strand_id
1 'polypeptide(L)'
;MLYMKDAAKMRIRLVFVLAHIQFNLIGIYAHPFKLTLYRTKTPSYVMRGSMDSPVKPVDYCQKGLCPKGVRHICCNNEFWGDNCPKPREGVNMERYRTTILDHHNNLRNRMHMKMNHLPSAVKLRHLRWDEELSVVAMRVTNFCNNITASNCVNIPRFLNVAQSSDTNR
;
A
#
# COMPACT_ATOMS: atom_id res chain seq x y z
N MET A 1 58.11 -84.95 -4.93
CA MET A 1 58.86 -84.14 -3.93
C MET A 1 59.61 -83.09 -4.73
N LEU A 2 59.24 -81.81 -4.81
CA LEU A 2 59.45 -80.77 -3.78
C LEU A 2 58.87 -79.41 -4.26
N TYR A 3 57.69 -79.36 -4.88
CA TYR A 3 57.14 -78.09 -5.42
C TYR A 3 55.67 -77.80 -5.11
N MET A 4 55.06 -78.51 -4.15
CA MET A 4 53.66 -78.27 -3.76
C MET A 4 53.43 -77.97 -2.27
N LYS A 5 54.49 -77.83 -1.45
CA LYS A 5 54.36 -77.47 -0.03
C LYS A 5 54.60 -75.98 0.27
N ASP A 6 55.17 -75.22 -0.66
CA ASP A 6 55.56 -73.81 -0.41
C ASP A 6 54.52 -72.77 -0.85
N ALA A 7 53.61 -73.11 -1.77
CA ALA A 7 52.58 -72.18 -2.23
C ALA A 7 51.48 -71.92 -1.17
N ALA A 8 51.17 -72.90 -0.31
CA ALA A 8 50.16 -72.75 0.75
C ALA A 8 50.68 -71.90 1.93
N LYS A 9 51.97 -72.02 2.26
CA LYS A 9 52.60 -71.28 3.36
C LYS A 9 52.78 -69.78 3.03
N MET A 10 52.95 -69.45 1.75
CA MET A 10 53.07 -68.07 1.26
C MET A 10 51.72 -67.35 1.15
N ARG A 11 50.61 -68.05 0.85
CA ARG A 11 49.27 -67.46 0.82
C ARG A 11 48.74 -67.09 2.21
N ILE A 12 49.05 -67.87 3.24
CA ILE A 12 48.60 -67.59 4.61
C ILE A 12 49.31 -66.36 5.19
N ARG A 13 50.62 -66.19 4.93
CA ARG A 13 51.37 -65.00 5.40
C ARG A 13 50.91 -63.69 4.75
N LEU A 14 50.40 -63.71 3.52
CA LEU A 14 49.88 -62.51 2.85
C LEU A 14 48.53 -62.06 3.41
N VAL A 15 47.67 -63.00 3.83
CA VAL A 15 46.35 -62.71 4.43
C VAL A 15 46.48 -62.05 5.80
N PHE A 16 47.45 -62.48 6.63
CA PHE A 16 47.67 -61.86 7.95
C PHE A 16 48.27 -60.45 7.87
N VAL A 17 49.10 -60.14 6.87
CA VAL A 17 49.66 -58.78 6.69
C VAL A 17 48.62 -57.78 6.20
N LEU A 18 47.68 -58.20 5.34
CA LEU A 18 46.60 -57.33 4.87
C LEU A 18 45.50 -57.11 5.93
N ALA A 19 45.26 -58.07 6.83
CA ALA A 19 44.29 -57.92 7.91
C ALA A 19 44.72 -56.92 9.00
N HIS A 20 46.03 -56.70 9.21
CA HIS A 20 46.53 -55.71 10.17
C HIS A 20 46.56 -54.27 9.64
N ILE A 21 46.52 -54.06 8.32
CA ILE A 21 46.49 -52.71 7.74
C ILE A 21 45.07 -52.13 7.72
N GLN A 22 44.01 -52.95 7.72
CA GLN A 22 42.63 -52.44 7.75
C GLN A 22 42.06 -52.16 9.15
N PHE A 23 42.65 -52.70 10.22
CA PHE A 23 42.12 -52.47 11.58
C PHE A 23 42.60 -51.17 12.25
N ASN A 24 43.51 -50.41 11.63
CA ASN A 24 44.02 -49.14 12.18
C ASN A 24 43.52 -47.88 11.45
N LEU A 25 42.57 -47.99 10.51
CA LEU A 25 42.01 -46.83 9.80
C LEU A 25 40.53 -46.53 10.12
N ILE A 26 39.89 -47.28 11.03
CA ILE A 26 38.49 -47.06 11.42
C ILE A 26 38.37 -46.43 12.83
N GLY A 27 39.50 -46.13 13.50
CA GLY A 27 39.52 -45.79 14.93
C GLY A 27 39.74 -44.33 15.35
N ILE A 28 39.85 -43.35 14.44
CA ILE A 28 40.31 -41.98 14.85
C ILE A 28 39.44 -40.80 14.37
N TYR A 29 38.40 -40.97 13.54
CA TYR A 29 37.60 -39.83 13.05
C TYR A 29 36.09 -39.91 13.33
N ALA A 30 35.64 -40.69 14.30
CA ALA A 30 34.27 -40.61 14.80
C ALA A 30 34.18 -39.56 15.94
N HIS A 31 34.43 -38.29 15.62
CA HIS A 31 33.95 -37.22 16.48
C HIS A 31 32.42 -37.26 16.42
N PRO A 32 31.70 -37.35 17.55
CA PRO A 32 30.26 -37.18 17.54
C PRO A 32 30.01 -35.73 17.09
N PHE A 33 29.58 -35.56 15.85
CA PHE A 33 29.00 -34.31 15.38
C PHE A 33 27.77 -34.05 16.25
N LYS A 34 27.94 -33.27 17.33
CA LYS A 34 26.84 -32.62 18.02
C LYS A 34 26.29 -31.57 17.06
N LEU A 35 25.35 -31.98 16.22
CA LEU A 35 24.48 -31.05 15.50
C LEU A 35 23.64 -30.34 16.55
N THR A 36 24.06 -29.14 16.94
CA THR A 36 23.25 -28.22 17.74
C THR A 36 22.05 -27.84 16.87
N LEU A 37 20.93 -28.55 17.02
CA LEU A 37 19.67 -28.16 16.41
C LEU A 37 19.20 -26.88 17.09
N TYR A 38 19.54 -25.74 16.51
CA TYR A 38 18.88 -24.48 16.85
C TYR A 38 17.42 -24.65 16.48
N ARG A 39 16.59 -24.98 17.47
CA ARG A 39 15.13 -25.03 17.31
C ARG A 39 14.67 -23.59 17.12
N THR A 40 14.73 -23.10 15.89
CA THR A 40 14.12 -21.82 15.54
C THR A 40 12.64 -21.99 15.82
N LYS A 41 12.16 -21.41 16.93
CA LYS A 41 10.72 -21.21 17.10
C LYS A 41 10.29 -20.42 15.87
N THR A 42 9.54 -21.06 14.97
CA THR A 42 8.86 -20.35 13.90
C THR A 42 8.02 -19.27 14.58
N PRO A 43 8.20 -17.98 14.24
CA PRO A 43 7.29 -16.96 14.73
C PRO A 43 5.92 -17.30 14.13
N SER A 44 5.06 -17.88 14.96
CA SER A 44 3.64 -18.00 14.69
C SER A 44 3.10 -16.59 14.63
N TYR A 45 2.83 -16.10 13.42
CA TYR A 45 2.14 -14.84 13.25
C TYR A 45 0.69 -15.07 13.68
N VAL A 46 0.37 -14.59 14.87
CA VAL A 46 -1.01 -14.53 15.37
C VAL A 46 -1.57 -13.19 14.89
N MET A 47 -2.55 -13.21 13.97
CA MET A 47 -3.32 -12.01 13.65
C MET A 47 -3.93 -11.46 14.95
N ARG A 48 -3.37 -10.37 15.49
CA ARG A 48 -3.98 -9.62 16.60
C ARG A 48 -4.96 -8.62 15.99
N GLY A 49 -6.22 -9.04 15.87
CA GLY A 49 -7.32 -8.20 15.45
C GLY A 49 -8.27 -8.92 14.50
N SER A 50 -9.55 -8.58 14.57
CA SER A 50 -10.50 -8.86 13.51
C SER A 50 -10.07 -8.08 12.27
N MET A 51 -9.98 -8.72 11.10
CA MET A 51 -9.97 -7.97 9.85
C MET A 51 -11.29 -7.21 9.77
N ASP A 52 -11.22 -5.87 9.78
CA ASP A 52 -12.39 -5.06 9.46
C ASP A 52 -12.93 -5.52 8.11
N SER A 53 -14.23 -5.76 8.05
CA SER A 53 -14.89 -6.13 6.80
C SER A 53 -14.56 -5.08 5.73
N PRO A 54 -14.19 -5.47 4.50
CA PRO A 54 -13.88 -4.52 3.45
C PRO A 54 -15.06 -3.57 3.25
N VAL A 55 -14.83 -2.28 3.52
CA VAL A 55 -15.82 -1.23 3.31
C VAL A 55 -16.12 -1.19 1.82
N LYS A 56 -17.37 -1.46 1.45
CA LYS A 56 -17.81 -1.35 0.05
C LYS A 56 -17.60 0.09 -0.42
N PRO A 57 -17.01 0.31 -1.60
CA PRO A 57 -16.84 1.66 -2.14
C PRO A 57 -18.20 2.34 -2.31
N VAL A 58 -18.23 3.65 -2.11
CA VAL A 58 -19.44 4.47 -2.26
C VAL A 58 -19.90 4.43 -3.72
N ASP A 59 -21.17 4.09 -3.93
CA ASP A 59 -21.79 4.14 -5.26
C ASP A 59 -22.26 5.57 -5.58
N TYR A 60 -21.44 6.28 -6.35
CA TYR A 60 -21.75 7.63 -6.82
C TYR A 60 -22.74 7.68 -8.00
N CYS A 61 -23.12 6.52 -8.57
CA CYS A 61 -24.12 6.44 -9.64
C CYS A 61 -25.56 6.34 -9.12
N GLN A 62 -25.75 6.25 -7.80
CA GLN A 62 -27.05 6.05 -7.21
C GLN A 62 -28.05 7.16 -7.61
N LYS A 63 -29.27 6.73 -7.95
CA LYS A 63 -30.38 7.64 -8.28
C LYS A 63 -30.72 8.48 -7.04
N GLY A 64 -30.70 9.80 -7.18
CA GLY A 64 -31.06 10.75 -6.11
C GLY A 64 -29.87 11.47 -5.46
N LEU A 65 -28.63 11.04 -5.71
CA LEU A 65 -27.44 11.80 -5.28
C LEU A 65 -27.26 13.10 -6.07
N CYS A 66 -27.64 13.06 -7.34
CA CYS A 66 -27.57 14.18 -8.26
C CYS A 66 -28.95 14.53 -8.81
N PRO A 67 -29.15 15.78 -9.26
CA PRO A 67 -30.35 16.20 -9.97
C PRO A 67 -30.65 15.30 -11.19
N LYS A 68 -31.93 15.20 -11.56
CA LYS A 68 -32.34 14.38 -12.71
C LYS A 68 -31.64 14.85 -13.99
N GLY A 69 -31.07 13.90 -14.74
CA GLY A 69 -30.35 14.17 -15.99
C GLY A 69 -28.89 14.61 -15.80
N VAL A 70 -28.43 14.78 -14.56
CA VAL A 70 -27.03 15.13 -14.25
C VAL A 70 -26.25 13.91 -13.81
N ARG A 71 -25.12 13.66 -14.44
CA ARG A 71 -24.21 12.56 -14.07
C ARG A 71 -23.24 13.02 -12.99
N HIS A 72 -22.99 12.15 -12.02
CA HIS A 72 -21.95 12.40 -11.00
C HIS A 72 -20.55 12.22 -11.60
N ILE A 73 -19.59 13.05 -11.20
CA ILE A 73 -18.21 13.02 -11.71
C ILE A 73 -17.51 11.67 -11.47
N CYS A 74 -17.77 11.04 -10.33
CA CYS A 74 -17.22 9.74 -9.93
C CYS A 74 -18.02 8.52 -10.42
N CYS A 75 -19.12 8.69 -11.15
CA CYS A 75 -19.96 7.55 -11.55
C CYS A 75 -19.32 6.67 -12.66
N ASN A 76 -18.32 7.18 -13.39
CA ASN A 76 -17.60 6.35 -14.37
C ASN A 76 -16.35 5.69 -13.77
N ASN A 77 -15.91 4.59 -14.40
CA ASN A 77 -14.68 3.88 -14.03
C ASN A 77 -13.40 4.59 -14.50
N GLU A 78 -13.52 5.59 -15.37
CA GLU A 78 -12.39 6.39 -15.84
C GLU A 78 -11.81 7.25 -14.71
N PHE A 79 -10.51 7.11 -14.49
CA PHE A 79 -9.79 7.91 -13.49
C PHE A 79 -9.33 9.26 -14.04
N TRP A 80 -9.03 9.32 -15.34
CA TRP A 80 -8.52 10.49 -16.06
C TRP A 80 -9.32 10.70 -17.33
N GLY A 81 -9.63 11.95 -17.66
CA GLY A 81 -10.19 12.32 -18.97
C GLY A 81 -9.18 12.12 -20.09
N ASP A 82 -9.67 11.78 -21.28
CA ASP A 82 -8.81 11.55 -22.45
C ASP A 82 -8.10 12.81 -22.95
N ASN A 83 -8.69 13.97 -22.69
CA ASN A 83 -8.17 15.30 -23.02
C ASN A 83 -6.96 15.71 -22.17
N CYS A 84 -6.65 14.99 -21.10
CA CYS A 84 -5.53 15.33 -20.24
C CYS A 84 -4.18 15.05 -20.92
N PRO A 85 -3.23 16.00 -20.88
CA PRO A 85 -1.88 15.79 -21.41
C PRO A 85 -1.20 14.61 -20.68
N LYS A 86 -0.36 13.88 -21.41
CA LYS A 86 0.44 12.76 -20.88
C LYS A 86 1.89 13.24 -20.64
N PRO A 87 2.59 12.81 -19.58
CA PRO A 87 2.14 11.89 -18.52
C PRO A 87 1.09 12.53 -17.60
N ARG A 88 0.18 11.69 -17.08
CA ARG A 88 -0.87 12.14 -16.16
C ARG A 88 -0.38 11.91 -14.74
N GLU A 89 -0.16 13.00 -14.00
CA GLU A 89 0.34 12.95 -12.62
C GLU A 89 -0.64 13.64 -11.67
N GLY A 90 -0.96 12.96 -10.57
CA GLY A 90 -1.77 13.53 -9.51
C GLY A 90 -0.89 14.26 -8.49
N VAL A 91 -1.44 15.31 -7.88
CA VAL A 91 -0.78 15.99 -6.77
C VAL A 91 -1.17 15.31 -5.46
N ASN A 92 -0.17 14.97 -4.62
CA ASN A 92 -0.45 14.51 -3.27
C ASN A 92 -0.94 15.67 -2.39
N MET A 93 -2.25 15.77 -2.21
CA MET A 93 -2.91 16.83 -1.45
C MET A 93 -2.71 16.75 0.07
N GLU A 94 -2.27 15.60 0.60
CA GLU A 94 -2.01 15.44 2.03
C GLU A 94 -0.98 16.46 2.53
N ARG A 95 0.04 16.75 1.71
CA ARG A 95 1.09 17.73 2.00
C ARG A 95 0.59 19.17 2.06
N TYR A 96 -0.54 19.47 1.40
CA TYR A 96 -1.08 20.83 1.27
C TYR A 96 -2.35 21.08 2.07
N ARG A 97 -2.97 20.01 2.63
CA ARG A 97 -4.21 20.06 3.39
C ARG A 97 -4.23 21.16 4.45
N THR A 98 -3.20 21.20 5.30
CA THR A 98 -3.11 22.16 6.41
C THR A 98 -3.03 23.59 5.88
N THR A 99 -2.15 23.84 4.91
CA THR A 99 -1.99 25.15 4.29
C THR A 99 -3.30 25.67 3.68
N ILE A 100 -4.04 24.80 2.98
CA ILE A 100 -5.33 25.17 2.37
C ILE A 100 -6.36 25.50 3.45
N LEU A 101 -6.49 24.66 4.48
CA LEU A 101 -7.41 24.91 5.58
C LEU A 101 -7.09 26.21 6.32
N ASP A 102 -5.82 26.44 6.62
CA ASP A 102 -5.37 27.64 7.34
C ASP A 102 -5.68 28.88 6.53
N HIS A 103 -5.43 28.87 5.22
CA HIS A 103 -5.73 30.02 4.36
C HIS A 103 -7.24 30.35 4.37
N HIS A 104 -8.09 29.33 4.23
CA HIS A 104 -9.55 29.53 4.26
C HIS A 104 -10.05 29.99 5.63
N ASN A 105 -9.56 29.38 6.71
CA ASN A 105 -9.99 29.73 8.07
C ASN A 105 -9.48 31.12 8.49
N ASN A 106 -8.26 31.49 8.10
CA ASN A 106 -7.73 32.84 8.31
C ASN A 106 -8.55 33.88 7.54
N LEU A 107 -8.93 33.60 6.29
CA LEU A 107 -9.82 34.49 5.55
C LEU A 107 -11.19 34.64 6.25
N ARG A 108 -11.81 33.53 6.67
CA ARG A 108 -13.10 33.55 7.39
C ARG A 108 -13.03 34.33 8.71
N ASN A 109 -11.91 34.22 9.44
CA ASN A 109 -11.67 35.00 10.64
C ASN A 109 -11.50 36.49 10.32
N ARG A 110 -10.78 36.84 9.24
CA ARG A 110 -10.65 38.23 8.79
C ARG A 110 -11.98 38.82 8.33
N MET A 111 -12.88 38.06 7.71
CA MET A 111 -14.20 38.55 7.33
C MET A 111 -15.04 39.02 8.53
N HIS A 112 -14.78 38.49 9.74
CA HIS A 112 -15.39 39.00 10.96
C HIS A 112 -14.83 40.37 11.36
N MET A 113 -13.54 40.62 11.12
CA MET A 113 -12.89 41.91 11.33
C MET A 113 -13.15 42.80 10.11
N LYS A 114 -14.12 43.72 10.18
CA LYS A 114 -14.52 44.65 9.10
C LYS A 114 -13.38 44.95 8.13
N MET A 115 -13.43 44.36 6.94
CA MET A 115 -12.46 44.62 5.87
C MET A 115 -12.88 45.90 5.13
N ASN A 116 -11.92 46.66 4.59
CA ASN A 116 -12.10 48.04 4.09
C ASN A 116 -13.31 48.27 3.15
N HIS A 117 -13.85 47.23 2.51
CA HIS A 117 -14.98 47.31 1.56
C HIS A 117 -16.10 46.28 1.79
N LEU A 118 -16.06 45.52 2.89
CA LEU A 118 -17.05 44.47 3.17
C LEU A 118 -17.63 44.65 4.57
N PRO A 119 -18.96 44.43 4.76
CA PRO A 119 -19.54 44.47 6.09
C PRO A 119 -18.90 43.38 6.96
N SER A 120 -18.78 43.65 8.26
CA SER A 120 -18.35 42.64 9.21
C SER A 120 -19.32 41.46 9.20
N ALA A 121 -18.79 40.25 9.02
CA ALA A 121 -19.58 39.04 9.11
C ALA A 121 -19.81 38.65 10.58
N VAL A 122 -20.92 37.98 10.86
CA VAL A 122 -21.08 37.19 12.10
C VAL A 122 -19.96 36.15 12.15
N LYS A 123 -19.45 35.83 13.35
CA LYS A 123 -18.36 34.87 13.56
C LYS A 123 -18.60 33.57 12.78
N LEU A 124 -17.81 33.38 11.72
CA LEU A 124 -17.92 32.23 10.82
C LEU A 124 -17.27 31.00 11.45
N ARG A 125 -17.92 29.83 11.34
CA ARG A 125 -17.34 28.56 11.80
C ARG A 125 -16.11 28.19 10.98
N HIS A 126 -15.13 27.58 11.63
CA HIS A 126 -13.94 27.03 10.96
C HIS A 126 -14.31 25.81 10.12
N LEU A 127 -13.70 25.73 8.94
CA LEU A 127 -13.75 24.58 8.06
C LEU A 127 -12.82 23.49 8.58
N ARG A 128 -13.20 22.25 8.31
CA ARG A 128 -12.39 21.05 8.53
C ARG A 128 -12.20 20.35 7.19
N TRP A 129 -11.09 19.66 7.06
CA TRP A 129 -10.85 18.85 5.89
C TRP A 129 -11.76 17.63 5.91
N ASP A 130 -12.31 17.29 4.75
CA ASP A 130 -13.11 16.10 4.55
C ASP A 130 -12.46 15.28 3.42
N GLU A 131 -12.03 14.07 3.76
CA GLU A 131 -11.26 13.23 2.83
C GLU A 131 -12.11 12.81 1.62
N GLU A 132 -13.41 12.57 1.81
CA GLU A 132 -14.32 12.18 0.71
C GLU A 132 -14.47 13.32 -0.30
N LEU A 133 -14.70 14.55 0.19
CA LEU A 133 -14.73 15.74 -0.66
C LEU A 133 -13.40 15.97 -1.38
N SER A 134 -12.27 15.68 -0.73
CA SER A 134 -10.95 15.83 -1.35
C SER A 134 -10.74 14.86 -2.53
N VAL A 135 -11.21 13.62 -2.40
CA VAL A 135 -11.14 12.61 -3.47
C VAL A 135 -12.04 13.02 -4.63
N VAL A 136 -13.26 13.50 -4.36
CA VAL A 136 -14.16 14.01 -5.40
C VAL A 136 -13.55 15.22 -6.11
N ALA A 137 -12.92 16.15 -5.38
CA ALA A 137 -12.22 17.30 -5.96
C ALA A 137 -11.02 16.87 -6.83
N MET A 138 -10.26 15.85 -6.42
CA MET A 138 -9.22 15.26 -7.27
C MET A 138 -9.82 14.69 -8.56
N ARG A 139 -10.98 14.02 -8.49
CA ARG A 139 -11.65 13.51 -9.69
C ARG A 139 -12.03 14.64 -10.64
N VAL A 140 -12.43 15.80 -10.11
CA VAL A 140 -12.65 17.00 -10.93
C VAL A 140 -11.38 17.39 -11.69
N THR A 141 -10.24 17.50 -11.01
CA THR A 141 -8.98 17.91 -11.67
C THR A 141 -8.50 16.90 -12.71
N ASN A 142 -8.81 15.62 -12.53
CA ASN A 142 -8.39 14.55 -13.43
C ASN A 142 -9.09 14.56 -14.80
N PHE A 143 -10.10 15.40 -15.00
CA PHE A 143 -10.69 15.66 -16.32
C PHE A 143 -10.14 16.94 -16.97
N CYS A 144 -9.10 17.55 -16.40
CA CYS A 144 -8.35 18.67 -16.97
C CYS A 144 -9.24 19.79 -17.53
N ASN A 145 -10.18 20.25 -16.70
CA ASN A 145 -11.13 21.34 -17.03
C ASN A 145 -12.10 21.06 -18.19
N ASN A 146 -12.19 19.82 -18.67
CA ASN A 146 -13.25 19.37 -19.58
C ASN A 146 -14.53 18.98 -18.82
N ILE A 147 -14.65 19.48 -17.60
CA ILE A 147 -15.88 19.40 -16.84
C ILE A 147 -16.68 20.61 -17.22
N THR A 148 -17.62 20.41 -18.14
CA THR A 148 -18.73 21.33 -18.30
C THR A 148 -19.40 21.53 -16.93
N ALA A 149 -19.95 22.71 -16.68
CA ALA A 149 -20.64 23.06 -15.44
C ALA A 149 -21.84 22.15 -15.07
N SER A 150 -22.08 21.09 -15.84
CA SER A 150 -23.17 20.13 -15.74
C SER A 150 -22.84 18.84 -14.98
N ASN A 151 -21.65 18.68 -14.39
CA ASN A 151 -21.34 17.48 -13.60
C ASN A 151 -21.59 17.71 -12.10
N CYS A 152 -22.17 16.71 -11.44
CA CYS A 152 -22.48 16.74 -10.02
C CYS A 152 -21.33 16.18 -9.17
N VAL A 153 -21.07 16.81 -8.01
CA VAL A 153 -19.99 16.50 -7.06
C VAL A 153 -20.51 16.19 -5.65
N ASN A 154 -21.79 15.83 -5.55
CA ASN A 154 -22.45 15.55 -4.28
C ASN A 154 -21.96 14.23 -3.68
N ILE A 155 -21.88 14.18 -2.36
CA ILE A 155 -21.58 12.95 -1.63
C ILE A 155 -22.79 12.53 -0.80
N PRO A 156 -22.96 11.24 -0.42
CA PRO A 156 -24.15 10.79 0.32
C PRO A 156 -24.43 11.61 1.60
N ARG A 157 -23.38 12.15 2.22
CA ARG A 157 -23.46 13.02 3.40
C ARG A 157 -23.88 14.45 3.07
N PHE A 158 -23.58 14.95 1.87
CA PHE A 158 -23.81 16.33 1.44
C PHE A 158 -24.39 16.36 0.01
N LEU A 159 -25.69 16.62 -0.08
CA LEU A 159 -26.44 16.60 -1.36
C LEU A 159 -26.35 17.90 -2.17
N ASN A 160 -25.65 18.93 -1.67
CA ASN A 160 -25.47 20.21 -2.36
C ASN A 160 -24.04 20.70 -2.13
N VAL A 161 -23.07 20.00 -2.69
CA VAL A 161 -21.65 20.34 -2.54
C VAL A 161 -21.30 21.49 -3.48
N ALA A 162 -20.69 22.53 -2.93
CA ALA A 162 -20.11 23.62 -3.70
C ALA A 162 -18.71 23.25 -4.20
N GLN A 163 -18.33 23.77 -5.35
CA GLN A 163 -17.03 23.57 -5.97
C GLN A 163 -16.42 24.91 -6.34
N SER A 164 -15.11 25.05 -6.14
CA SER A 164 -14.30 26.14 -6.71
C SER A 164 -13.12 25.52 -7.46
N SER A 165 -12.88 25.97 -8.69
CA SER A 165 -11.75 25.55 -9.52
C SER A 165 -10.94 26.77 -9.92
N ASP A 166 -9.63 26.68 -9.77
CA ASP A 166 -8.69 27.68 -10.25
C ASP A 166 -8.04 27.14 -11.53
N THR A 167 -8.36 27.75 -12.67
CA THR A 167 -7.71 27.46 -13.93
C THR A 167 -6.86 28.67 -14.27
N ASN A 168 -5.54 28.52 -14.20
CA ASN A 168 -4.60 29.56 -14.61
C ASN A 168 -4.99 30.02 -16.03
N ARG A 169 -5.48 31.25 -16.13
CA ARG A 169 -5.94 31.89 -17.36
C ARG A 169 -4.89 32.88 -17.83
#